data_AF-A0AAN6ZSD0-F1
#
_entry.id   AF-A0AAN6ZSD0-F1
#
_cell.length_a   1.000
_cell.length_b   1.000
_cell.length_c   1.000
_cell.angle_alpha   90.00
_cell.angle_beta   90.00
_cell.angle_gamma   90.00
#
_symmetry.space_group_name_H-M   'P 1'
#
loop_
_entity.id
_entity.type
_entity.pdbx_description
1 polymer ?
#
loop_
_entity_poly.entity_id
_entity_poly.type
_entity_poly.pdbx_seq_one_letter_code
_entity_poly.pdbx_strand_id
1 'polypeptide(L)'
;MAPPMIDPALFDQLKTNIEEDTSVRKELDQILDDLNQYVSVTQGLLSRIHSTPRAKYATLLGQVEGGIRKEIEIVGKLSTFASRYPYYKYNHKWTRMVQDAIATVILCAWLGGMSTDSTPGEVGRLLTLEDMGQTFNVPINLKDRDAFHITIEEYLLGLISVIDDLSRLAVNSVTLGDTAMAVQISGFIKDLHAGFQVLNLKNDILRKRVDSIKYAVKKVEDVVYDLSLRNLIPAPGAQKATTTTTTTPPKPATTVLHPIQTKQTPLAQTARHALPALLAGLFAVRFRALVADPVSTMTTTLLPLTAALQVAYAILCLTPGSGGGGGGSGSQGTARKPARPRPGEGSKKRGGGGGEGLNAAVATSLLSLIISLLVTPFLYATMVLFGAPFLTHGAHTFLCAAHLAVLVLFPLFYVHGADGGAWAVVGGFGAPLDETFGGMVGGVVGAWLGAVPIPLDWDREWQNWPVTIMCGLYGGYLLGRVLGGTLVWGKRF
;
A
#
# COMPACT_ATOMS: atom_id res chain seq x y z
N MET A 1 31.88 54.80 36.27
CA MET A 1 30.91 53.73 35.93
C MET A 1 31.16 53.35 34.50
N ALA A 2 31.42 52.06 34.21
CA ALA A 2 31.49 51.61 32.82
C ALA A 2 30.14 51.87 32.15
N PRO A 3 30.10 52.31 30.89
CA PRO A 3 28.84 52.47 30.16
C PRO A 3 28.09 51.14 30.13
N PRO A 4 26.75 51.14 30.23
CA PRO A 4 25.97 49.91 30.17
C PRO A 4 26.28 49.17 28.86
N MET A 5 26.60 47.87 28.97
CA MET A 5 26.98 47.04 27.83
C MET A 5 25.81 46.72 26.88
N ILE A 6 24.58 47.03 27.29
CA ILE A 6 23.34 46.79 26.54
C ILE A 6 22.43 48.02 26.70
N ASP A 7 21.83 48.46 25.62
CA ASP A 7 20.80 49.51 25.63
C ASP A 7 19.52 48.99 26.33
N PRO A 8 19.09 49.61 27.44
CA PRO A 8 17.85 49.23 28.13
C PRO A 8 16.61 49.23 27.24
N ALA A 9 16.56 50.08 26.21
CA ALA A 9 15.42 50.17 25.30
C ALA A 9 15.28 48.95 24.35
N LEU A 10 16.34 48.14 24.20
CA LEU A 10 16.32 46.97 23.34
C LEU A 10 15.24 45.96 23.74
N PHE A 11 15.13 45.66 25.04
CA PHE A 11 14.16 44.68 25.52
C PHE A 11 12.73 45.20 25.51
N ASP A 12 12.52 46.51 25.65
CA ASP A 12 11.20 47.12 25.51
C ASP A 12 10.71 47.09 24.04
N GLN A 13 11.60 47.33 23.07
CA GLN A 13 11.30 47.18 21.65
C GLN A 13 11.02 45.72 21.29
N LEU A 14 11.84 44.76 21.77
CA LEU A 14 11.60 43.34 21.54
C LEU A 14 10.28 42.87 22.15
N LYS A 15 9.96 43.34 23.37
CA LYS A 15 8.68 43.06 24.01
C LYS A 15 7.50 43.57 23.17
N THR A 16 7.57 44.80 22.68
CA THR A 16 6.53 45.39 21.82
C THR A 16 6.33 44.57 20.53
N ASN A 17 7.43 44.15 19.88
CA ASN A 17 7.38 43.32 18.68
C ASN A 17 6.76 41.93 18.94
N ILE A 18 7.03 41.34 20.12
CA ILE A 18 6.45 40.05 20.52
C ILE A 18 4.94 40.19 20.83
N GLU A 19 4.54 41.28 21.49
CA GLU A 19 3.14 41.56 21.78
C GLU A 19 2.33 41.79 20.49
N GLU A 20 2.88 42.53 19.53
CA GLU A 20 2.28 42.70 18.20
C GLU A 20 2.15 41.35 17.47
N ASP A 21 3.22 40.55 17.40
CA ASP A 21 3.18 39.21 16.78
C ASP A 21 2.11 38.31 17.41
N THR A 22 1.97 38.39 18.74
CA THR A 22 0.97 37.62 19.49
C THR A 22 -0.45 38.09 19.12
N SER A 23 -0.68 39.39 19.00
CA SER A 23 -1.97 39.95 18.56
C SER A 23 -2.33 39.49 17.15
N VAL A 24 -1.38 39.57 16.22
CA VAL A 24 -1.57 39.13 14.83
C VAL A 24 -1.94 37.65 14.76
N ARG A 25 -1.24 36.80 15.51
CA ARG A 25 -1.55 35.36 15.56
C ARG A 25 -2.95 35.10 16.08
N LYS A 26 -3.37 35.81 17.14
CA LYS A 26 -4.70 35.65 17.74
C LYS A 26 -5.81 36.07 16.78
N GLU A 27 -5.64 37.17 16.06
CA GLU A 27 -6.62 37.61 15.04
C GLU A 27 -6.67 36.66 13.84
N LEU A 28 -5.52 36.14 13.38
CA LEU A 28 -5.49 35.09 12.36
C LEU A 28 -6.23 33.84 12.82
N ASP A 29 -5.98 33.38 14.04
CA ASP A 29 -6.61 32.17 14.58
C ASP A 29 -8.14 32.33 14.62
N GLN A 30 -8.66 33.50 15.00
CA GLN A 30 -10.10 33.76 14.95
C GLN A 30 -10.69 33.68 13.52
N ILE A 31 -10.02 34.29 12.53
CA ILE A 31 -10.47 34.22 11.13
C ILE A 31 -10.44 32.77 10.61
N LEU A 32 -9.43 32.00 11.02
CA LEU A 32 -9.24 30.63 10.58
C LEU A 32 -10.19 29.64 11.27
N ASP A 33 -10.55 29.88 12.53
CA ASP A 33 -11.59 29.12 13.23
C ASP A 33 -12.95 29.30 12.54
N ASP A 34 -13.29 30.53 12.16
CA ASP A 34 -14.49 30.83 11.37
C ASP A 34 -14.45 30.10 10.01
N LEU A 35 -13.33 30.17 9.30
CA LEU A 35 -13.16 29.49 8.00
C LEU A 35 -13.34 27.97 8.16
N ASN A 36 -12.67 27.38 9.16
CA ASN A 36 -12.72 25.95 9.42
C ASN A 36 -14.13 25.47 9.75
N GLN A 37 -14.92 26.26 10.49
CA GLN A 37 -16.32 25.94 10.77
C GLN A 37 -17.13 25.81 9.48
N TYR A 38 -17.04 26.78 8.56
CA TYR A 38 -17.80 26.73 7.31
C TYR A 38 -17.28 25.66 6.37
N VAL A 39 -15.96 25.51 6.22
CA VAL A 39 -15.34 24.43 5.42
C VAL A 39 -15.82 23.06 5.90
N SER A 40 -15.82 22.81 7.22
CA SER A 40 -16.26 21.54 7.79
C SER A 40 -17.76 21.27 7.50
N VAL A 41 -18.61 22.29 7.60
CA VAL A 41 -20.04 22.17 7.29
C VAL A 41 -20.25 21.90 5.79
N THR A 42 -19.56 22.63 4.92
CA THR A 42 -19.65 22.47 3.46
C THR A 42 -19.15 21.10 3.01
N GLN A 43 -18.01 20.63 3.55
CA GLN A 43 -17.51 19.27 3.33
C GLN A 43 -18.50 18.21 3.82
N GLY A 44 -19.12 18.44 4.99
CA GLY A 44 -20.19 17.60 5.51
C GLY A 44 -21.38 17.50 4.55
N LEU A 45 -21.81 18.62 3.97
CA LEU A 45 -22.86 18.64 2.95
C LEU A 45 -22.42 17.95 1.66
N LEU A 46 -21.22 18.24 1.16
CA LEU A 46 -20.64 17.61 -0.03
C LEU A 46 -20.52 16.09 0.13
N SER A 47 -20.17 15.58 1.30
CA SER A 47 -20.05 14.13 1.55
C SER A 47 -21.35 13.36 1.25
N ARG A 48 -22.51 14.03 1.27
CA ARG A 48 -23.83 13.44 0.97
C ARG A 48 -23.95 13.01 -0.49
N ILE A 49 -23.12 13.50 -1.41
CA ILE A 49 -23.08 13.07 -2.81
C ILE A 49 -22.91 11.55 -2.94
N HIS A 50 -22.24 10.92 -1.97
CA HIS A 50 -22.04 9.47 -1.92
C HIS A 50 -23.31 8.64 -1.65
N SER A 51 -24.40 9.28 -1.25
CA SER A 51 -25.68 8.62 -0.94
C SER A 51 -26.87 9.26 -1.63
N THR A 52 -26.63 10.33 -2.41
CA THR A 52 -27.68 11.12 -3.05
C THR A 52 -27.72 10.78 -4.55
N PRO A 53 -28.86 10.37 -5.12
CA PRO A 53 -28.97 10.17 -6.56
C PRO A 53 -28.75 11.48 -7.33
N ARG A 54 -28.14 11.40 -8.52
CA ARG A 54 -27.78 12.57 -9.35
C ARG A 54 -28.95 13.52 -9.64
N ALA A 55 -30.17 13.00 -9.75
CA ALA A 55 -31.38 13.81 -9.94
C ALA A 55 -31.63 14.83 -8.81
N LYS A 56 -31.07 14.61 -7.61
CA LYS A 56 -31.19 15.49 -6.44
C LYS A 56 -29.96 16.38 -6.22
N TYR A 57 -28.96 16.33 -7.11
CA TYR A 57 -27.75 17.13 -6.97
C TYR A 57 -28.04 18.62 -7.00
N ALA A 58 -28.92 19.11 -7.88
CA ALA A 58 -29.25 20.54 -7.95
C ALA A 58 -29.65 21.13 -6.59
N THR A 59 -30.49 20.43 -5.83
CA THR A 59 -30.90 20.86 -4.47
C THR A 59 -29.76 20.79 -3.47
N LEU A 60 -28.94 19.73 -3.54
CA LEU A 60 -27.78 19.57 -2.64
C LEU A 60 -26.72 20.64 -2.91
N LEU A 61 -26.39 20.88 -4.17
CA LEU A 61 -25.39 21.86 -4.59
C LEU A 61 -25.84 23.28 -4.23
N GLY A 62 -27.13 23.60 -4.32
CA GLY A 62 -27.64 24.88 -3.82
C GLY A 62 -27.38 25.12 -2.32
N GLN A 63 -27.40 24.06 -1.49
CA GLN A 63 -27.02 24.16 -0.07
C GLN A 63 -25.51 24.33 0.11
N VAL A 64 -24.72 23.58 -0.67
CA VAL A 64 -23.25 23.63 -0.68
C VAL A 64 -22.76 25.02 -1.10
N GLU A 65 -23.33 25.61 -2.15
CA GLU A 65 -23.01 26.95 -2.63
C GLU A 65 -23.26 28.03 -1.57
N GLY A 66 -24.26 27.83 -0.69
CA GLY A 66 -24.48 28.69 0.47
C GLY A 66 -23.30 28.70 1.44
N GLY A 67 -22.71 27.52 1.71
CA GLY A 67 -21.51 27.36 2.52
C GLY A 67 -20.26 27.92 1.83
N ILE A 68 -20.07 27.62 0.55
CA ILE A 68 -18.98 28.16 -0.28
C ILE A 68 -18.98 29.70 -0.29
N ARG A 69 -20.15 30.34 -0.39
CA ARG A 69 -20.23 31.81 -0.34
C ARG A 69 -19.68 32.38 0.96
N LYS A 70 -19.86 31.67 2.09
CA LYS A 70 -19.30 32.05 3.39
C LYS A 70 -17.79 31.82 3.44
N GLU A 71 -17.31 30.72 2.86
CA GLU A 71 -15.86 30.49 2.71
C GLU A 71 -15.20 31.60 1.87
N ILE A 72 -15.80 32.01 0.75
CA ILE A 72 -15.32 33.12 -0.08
C ILE A 72 -15.24 34.42 0.71
N GLU A 73 -16.29 34.75 1.48
CA GLU A 73 -16.32 35.95 2.34
C GLU A 73 -15.16 35.94 3.35
N ILE A 74 -14.91 34.81 4.00
CA ILE A 74 -13.88 34.67 5.05
C ILE A 74 -12.48 34.65 4.44
N VAL A 75 -12.27 33.97 3.32
CA VAL A 75 -10.99 34.01 2.59
C VAL A 75 -10.67 35.44 2.11
N GLY A 76 -11.67 36.22 1.72
CA GLY A 76 -11.50 37.66 1.43
C GLY A 76 -11.08 38.47 2.66
N LYS A 77 -11.66 38.19 3.84
CA LYS A 77 -11.23 38.80 5.13
C LYS A 77 -9.80 38.41 5.47
N LEU A 78 -9.46 37.13 5.36
CA LEU A 78 -8.11 36.60 5.55
C LEU A 78 -7.12 37.31 4.62
N SER A 79 -7.46 37.45 3.33
CA SER A 79 -6.60 38.13 2.35
C SER A 79 -6.35 39.59 2.74
N THR A 80 -7.39 40.32 3.14
CA THR A 80 -7.30 41.72 3.54
C THR A 80 -6.44 41.91 4.79
N PHE A 81 -6.56 40.99 5.75
CA PHE A 81 -5.79 41.05 7.00
C PHE A 81 -4.34 40.59 6.82
N ALA A 82 -4.14 39.39 6.25
CA ALA A 82 -2.84 38.76 6.10
C ALA A 82 -1.91 39.53 5.15
N SER A 83 -2.46 40.26 4.17
CA SER A 83 -1.65 41.11 3.27
C SER A 83 -0.97 42.29 3.94
N ARG A 84 -1.27 42.58 5.21
CA ARG A 84 -0.59 43.62 6.00
C ARG A 84 0.72 43.13 6.62
N TYR A 85 0.98 41.83 6.57
CA TYR A 85 2.08 41.16 7.25
C TYR A 85 2.87 40.26 6.29
N PRO A 86 4.11 39.87 6.63
CA PRO A 86 4.92 39.03 5.76
C PRO A 86 4.28 37.66 5.49
N TYR A 87 4.07 37.30 4.23
CA TYR A 87 3.31 36.11 3.82
C TYR A 87 3.90 34.83 4.41
N TYR A 88 5.18 34.56 4.14
CA TYR A 88 5.86 33.32 4.53
C TYR A 88 6.08 33.18 6.03
N LYS A 89 5.89 34.26 6.81
CA LYS A 89 5.92 34.18 8.28
C LYS A 89 4.70 33.46 8.83
N TYR A 90 3.53 33.62 8.20
CA TYR A 90 2.26 33.12 8.74
C TYR A 90 1.55 32.09 7.83
N ASN A 91 2.02 31.85 6.60
CA ASN A 91 1.31 31.00 5.63
C ASN A 91 0.94 29.60 6.12
N HIS A 92 1.82 28.97 6.90
CA HIS A 92 1.59 27.66 7.51
C HIS A 92 0.32 27.61 8.37
N LYS A 93 -0.17 28.73 8.89
CA LYS A 93 -1.42 28.79 9.66
C LYS A 93 -2.65 28.55 8.79
N TRP A 94 -2.73 29.13 7.59
CA TRP A 94 -3.94 29.04 6.74
C TRP A 94 -3.86 28.02 5.62
N THR A 95 -2.64 27.56 5.27
CA THR A 95 -2.37 26.68 4.14
C THR A 95 -3.35 25.50 4.06
N ARG A 96 -3.62 24.82 5.19
CA ARG A 96 -4.53 23.67 5.21
C ARG A 96 -5.98 24.06 4.94
N MET A 97 -6.47 25.10 5.59
CA MET A 97 -7.87 25.55 5.47
C MET A 97 -8.15 26.14 4.08
N VAL A 98 -7.17 26.83 3.48
CA VAL A 98 -7.27 27.32 2.10
C VAL A 98 -7.30 26.17 1.11
N GLN A 99 -6.48 25.12 1.28
CA GLN A 99 -6.57 23.90 0.45
C GLN A 99 -7.95 23.24 0.52
N ASP A 100 -8.51 23.14 1.73
CA ASP A 100 -9.80 22.50 1.95
C ASP A 100 -10.95 23.34 1.35
N ALA A 101 -10.88 24.69 1.42
CA ALA A 101 -11.81 25.59 0.74
C ALA A 101 -11.67 25.55 -0.80
N ILE A 102 -10.45 25.40 -1.33
CA ILE A 102 -10.25 25.19 -2.77
C ILE A 102 -10.91 23.87 -3.20
N ALA A 103 -10.76 22.81 -2.40
CA ALA A 103 -11.35 21.51 -2.70
C ALA A 103 -12.89 21.54 -2.69
N THR A 104 -13.53 22.24 -1.75
CA THR A 104 -15.00 22.39 -1.72
C THR A 104 -15.51 23.07 -2.99
N VAL A 105 -14.84 24.15 -3.43
CA VAL A 105 -15.18 24.88 -4.66
C VAL A 105 -15.00 24.01 -5.90
N ILE A 106 -13.84 23.38 -6.07
CA ILE A 106 -13.55 22.55 -7.24
C ILE A 106 -14.53 21.36 -7.30
N LEU A 107 -14.77 20.66 -6.18
CA LEU A 107 -15.70 19.53 -6.17
C LEU A 107 -17.13 19.96 -6.48
N CYS A 108 -17.60 21.09 -5.92
CA CYS A 108 -18.92 21.63 -6.22
C CYS A 108 -19.07 21.98 -7.71
N ALA A 109 -18.06 22.63 -8.28
CA ALA A 109 -18.06 23.00 -9.70
C ALA A 109 -18.00 21.77 -10.61
N TRP A 110 -17.20 20.77 -10.24
CA TRP A 110 -17.09 19.51 -10.98
C TRP A 110 -18.42 18.73 -11.00
N LEU A 111 -19.22 18.84 -9.94
CA LEU A 111 -20.55 18.21 -9.85
C LEU A 111 -21.64 18.96 -10.63
N GLY A 112 -21.29 20.07 -11.31
CA GLY A 112 -22.22 20.91 -12.07
C GLY A 112 -22.82 22.07 -11.28
N GLY A 113 -22.30 22.37 -10.09
CA GLY A 113 -22.63 23.58 -9.34
C GLY A 113 -21.83 24.79 -9.81
N MET A 114 -22.00 25.93 -9.14
CA MET A 114 -21.31 27.19 -9.46
C MET A 114 -21.57 27.64 -10.91
N SER A 115 -22.81 27.51 -11.40
CA SER A 115 -23.19 27.99 -12.73
C SER A 115 -23.25 29.52 -12.75
N THR A 116 -22.71 30.14 -13.79
CA THR A 116 -22.85 31.58 -14.04
C THR A 116 -23.56 31.80 -15.37
N ASP A 117 -24.03 33.02 -15.63
CA ASP A 117 -24.65 33.39 -16.92
C ASP A 117 -23.71 33.14 -18.11
N SER A 118 -22.39 33.23 -17.88
CA SER A 118 -21.34 33.00 -18.87
C SER A 118 -20.85 31.55 -18.95
N THR A 119 -20.96 30.76 -17.88
CA THR A 119 -20.43 29.38 -17.82
C THR A 119 -21.46 28.43 -17.21
N PRO A 120 -22.12 27.57 -18.03
CA PRO A 120 -23.11 26.64 -17.53
C PRO A 120 -22.47 25.63 -16.56
N GLY A 121 -23.27 25.17 -15.59
CA GLY A 121 -22.88 24.16 -14.62
C GLY A 121 -22.83 22.78 -15.26
N GLU A 122 -21.68 22.41 -15.81
CA GLU A 122 -21.45 21.12 -16.44
C GLU A 122 -20.68 20.17 -15.53
N VAL A 123 -21.13 18.91 -15.46
CA VAL A 123 -20.41 17.87 -14.72
C VAL A 123 -19.09 17.59 -15.43
N GLY A 124 -18.00 17.46 -14.67
CA GLY A 124 -16.66 17.22 -15.21
C GLY A 124 -15.82 18.47 -15.41
N ARG A 125 -16.39 19.67 -15.15
CA ARG A 125 -15.67 20.94 -15.28
C ARG A 125 -14.58 21.06 -14.21
N LEU A 126 -13.33 21.27 -14.66
CA LEU A 126 -12.21 21.65 -13.80
C LEU A 126 -12.06 23.16 -13.80
N LEU A 127 -12.08 23.78 -12.62
CA LEU A 127 -11.75 25.19 -12.46
C LEU A 127 -10.24 25.36 -12.36
N THR A 128 -9.67 26.30 -13.11
CA THR A 128 -8.22 26.57 -13.10
C THR A 128 -7.80 27.38 -11.87
N LEU A 129 -6.48 27.58 -11.68
CA LEU A 129 -5.98 28.46 -10.63
C LEU A 129 -6.48 29.91 -10.82
N GLU A 130 -6.60 30.37 -12.07
CA GLU A 130 -7.16 31.67 -12.41
C GLU A 130 -8.63 31.78 -12.01
N ASP A 131 -9.42 30.73 -12.29
CA ASP A 131 -10.82 30.66 -11.85
C ASP A 131 -10.95 30.68 -10.32
N MET A 132 -10.00 30.05 -9.60
CA MET A 132 -9.96 30.12 -8.13
C MET A 132 -9.67 31.54 -7.65
N GLY A 133 -8.71 32.23 -8.26
CA GLY A 133 -8.42 33.64 -7.95
C GLY A 133 -9.65 34.54 -8.14
N GLN A 134 -10.40 34.33 -9.22
CA GLN A 134 -11.64 35.05 -9.49
C GLN A 134 -12.75 34.69 -8.48
N THR A 135 -12.92 33.40 -8.19
CA THR A 135 -13.98 32.90 -7.29
C THR A 135 -13.81 33.42 -5.87
N PHE A 136 -12.58 33.36 -5.34
CA PHE A 136 -12.25 33.86 -4.01
C PHE A 136 -12.03 35.38 -3.98
N ASN A 137 -11.92 36.03 -5.14
CA ASN A 137 -11.53 37.44 -5.30
C ASN A 137 -10.21 37.76 -4.56
N VAL A 138 -9.20 36.90 -4.76
CA VAL A 138 -7.87 37.05 -4.16
C VAL A 138 -6.76 36.91 -5.21
N PRO A 139 -5.58 37.51 -4.97
CA PRO A 139 -4.44 37.33 -5.87
C PRO A 139 -3.98 35.87 -5.91
N ILE A 140 -3.36 35.49 -7.03
CA ILE A 140 -2.75 34.16 -7.21
C ILE A 140 -1.26 34.30 -7.49
N ASN A 141 -0.46 33.41 -6.90
CA ASN A 141 0.97 33.23 -7.18
C ASN A 141 1.75 34.54 -7.38
N LEU A 142 1.62 35.49 -6.45
CA LEU A 142 2.26 36.80 -6.53
C LEU A 142 3.79 36.66 -6.50
N LYS A 143 4.47 37.50 -7.30
CA LYS A 143 5.94 37.53 -7.39
C LYS A 143 6.52 38.93 -7.19
N ASP A 144 5.69 39.94 -7.35
CA ASP A 144 6.03 41.36 -7.35
C ASP A 144 5.93 42.01 -5.96
N ARG A 145 5.12 41.43 -5.06
CA ARG A 145 4.89 41.97 -3.71
C ARG A 145 4.59 40.88 -2.69
N ASP A 146 4.91 41.17 -1.43
CA ASP A 146 4.63 40.31 -0.29
C ASP A 146 3.22 40.59 0.23
N ALA A 147 2.26 39.77 -0.19
CA ALA A 147 0.85 39.88 0.18
C ALA A 147 0.19 38.50 0.13
N PHE A 148 -1.01 38.37 0.72
CA PHE A 148 -1.79 37.15 0.64
C PHE A 148 -2.10 36.80 -0.82
N HIS A 149 -1.84 35.55 -1.19
CA HIS A 149 -2.20 35.00 -2.48
C HIS A 149 -2.39 33.48 -2.36
N ILE A 150 -3.21 32.91 -3.24
CA ILE A 150 -3.30 31.45 -3.38
C ILE A 150 -2.10 30.97 -4.19
N THR A 151 -1.35 30.02 -3.63
CA THR A 151 -0.18 29.44 -4.29
C THR A 151 -0.57 28.30 -5.23
N ILE A 152 0.32 27.99 -6.18
CA ILE A 152 0.17 26.80 -7.04
C ILE A 152 0.11 25.53 -6.18
N GLU A 153 0.90 25.45 -5.10
CA GLU A 153 0.94 24.29 -4.21
C GLU A 153 -0.40 24.06 -3.50
N GLU A 154 -1.04 25.10 -2.98
CA GLU A 154 -2.35 24.99 -2.32
C GLU A 154 -3.43 24.52 -3.31
N TYR A 155 -3.43 25.04 -4.53
CA TYR A 155 -4.35 24.60 -5.58
C TYR A 155 -4.15 23.13 -5.94
N LEU A 156 -2.90 22.69 -6.17
CA LEU A 156 -2.60 21.30 -6.52
C LEU A 156 -2.94 20.33 -5.37
N LEU A 157 -2.70 20.72 -4.11
CA LEU A 157 -3.07 19.91 -2.94
C LEU A 157 -4.59 19.82 -2.73
N GLY A 158 -5.32 20.91 -3.00
CA GLY A 158 -6.78 20.91 -3.06
C GLY A 158 -7.30 19.95 -4.13
N LEU A 159 -6.72 20.00 -5.33
CA LEU A 159 -7.08 19.13 -6.45
C LEU A 159 -6.85 17.64 -6.16
N ILE A 160 -5.77 17.29 -5.45
CA ILE A 160 -5.53 15.90 -5.00
C ILE A 160 -6.64 15.45 -4.06
N SER A 161 -7.10 16.31 -3.15
CA SER A 161 -8.20 15.98 -2.24
C SER A 161 -9.52 15.73 -2.98
N VAL A 162 -9.76 16.46 -4.08
CA VAL A 162 -10.89 16.21 -4.98
C VAL A 162 -10.77 14.85 -5.69
N ILE A 163 -9.59 14.47 -6.16
CA ILE A 163 -9.35 13.14 -6.78
C ILE A 163 -9.73 12.02 -5.81
N ASP A 164 -9.34 12.14 -4.54
CA ASP A 164 -9.64 11.14 -3.52
C ASP A 164 -11.17 10.98 -3.31
N ASP A 165 -11.90 12.10 -3.20
CA ASP A 165 -13.35 12.11 -3.06
C ASP A 165 -14.07 11.58 -4.30
N LEU A 166 -13.61 11.95 -5.50
CA LEU A 166 -14.15 11.42 -6.76
C LEU A 166 -13.92 9.91 -6.87
N SER A 167 -12.76 9.39 -6.46
CA SER A 167 -12.48 7.95 -6.46
C SER A 167 -13.48 7.17 -5.59
N ARG A 168 -13.91 7.77 -4.47
CA ARG A 168 -14.96 7.21 -3.61
C ARG A 168 -16.33 7.35 -4.24
N LEU A 169 -16.62 8.50 -4.86
CA LEU A 169 -17.87 8.74 -5.57
C LEU A 169 -18.06 7.76 -6.72
N ALA A 170 -17.02 7.37 -7.46
CA ALA A 170 -17.11 6.41 -8.55
C ALA A 170 -17.76 5.08 -8.10
N VAL A 171 -17.30 4.50 -6.98
CA VAL A 171 -17.87 3.27 -6.41
C VAL A 171 -19.33 3.47 -5.99
N ASN A 172 -19.61 4.57 -5.30
CA ASN A 172 -20.95 4.86 -4.79
C ASN A 172 -21.96 5.19 -5.91
N SER A 173 -21.50 5.82 -6.99
CA SER A 173 -22.33 6.12 -8.17
C SER A 173 -22.82 4.84 -8.84
N VAL A 174 -21.97 3.82 -8.99
CA VAL A 174 -22.37 2.50 -9.47
C VAL A 174 -23.39 1.86 -8.54
N THR A 175 -23.17 1.97 -7.22
CA THR A 175 -24.12 1.46 -6.20
C THR A 175 -25.50 2.12 -6.31
N LEU A 176 -25.53 3.40 -6.68
CA LEU A 176 -26.75 4.17 -6.94
C LEU A 176 -27.32 4.01 -8.36
N GLY A 177 -26.68 3.19 -9.21
CA GLY A 177 -27.12 2.90 -10.57
C GLY A 177 -26.66 3.91 -11.65
N ASP A 178 -25.80 4.87 -11.32
CA ASP A 178 -25.23 5.85 -12.27
C ASP A 178 -23.85 5.38 -12.75
N THR A 179 -23.84 4.48 -13.74
CA THR A 179 -22.59 3.98 -14.35
C THR A 179 -21.89 5.02 -15.21
N ALA A 180 -22.63 5.98 -15.76
CA ALA A 180 -22.07 7.06 -16.59
C ALA A 180 -21.17 7.99 -15.76
N MET A 181 -21.59 8.32 -14.54
CA MET A 181 -20.78 9.09 -13.59
C MET A 181 -19.44 8.38 -13.29
N ALA A 182 -19.46 7.07 -13.04
CA ALA A 182 -18.24 6.31 -12.77
C ALA A 182 -17.25 6.35 -13.94
N VAL A 183 -17.74 6.25 -15.19
CA VAL A 183 -16.91 6.35 -16.39
C VAL A 183 -16.34 7.77 -16.55
N GLN A 184 -17.17 8.80 -16.33
CA GLN A 184 -16.74 10.19 -16.41
C GLN A 184 -15.66 10.52 -15.36
N ILE A 185 -15.83 10.05 -14.12
CA ILE A 185 -14.83 10.19 -13.05
C ILE A 185 -13.53 9.49 -13.45
N SER A 186 -13.61 8.27 -14.00
CA SER A 186 -12.43 7.51 -14.41
C SER A 186 -11.61 8.25 -15.48
N GLY A 187 -12.27 8.79 -16.52
CA GLY A 187 -11.60 9.61 -17.53
C GLY A 187 -10.91 10.84 -16.91
N PHE A 188 -11.66 11.58 -16.08
CA PHE A 188 -11.17 12.79 -15.43
C PHE A 188 -9.94 12.55 -14.53
N ILE A 189 -9.97 11.51 -13.68
CA ILE A 189 -8.85 11.19 -12.79
C ILE A 189 -7.61 10.77 -13.58
N LYS A 190 -7.77 10.05 -14.71
CA LYS A 190 -6.65 9.67 -15.57
C LYS A 190 -6.01 10.89 -16.25
N ASP A 191 -6.82 11.82 -16.74
CA ASP A 191 -6.33 13.06 -17.35
C ASP A 191 -5.59 13.92 -16.31
N LEU A 192 -6.12 14.03 -15.09
CA LEU A 192 -5.43 14.70 -13.99
C LEU A 192 -4.10 14.01 -13.65
N HIS A 193 -4.10 12.69 -13.51
CA HIS A 193 -2.88 11.93 -13.23
C HIS A 193 -1.80 12.15 -14.31
N ALA A 194 -2.18 12.15 -15.59
CA ALA A 194 -1.27 12.48 -16.68
C ALA A 194 -0.75 13.92 -16.57
N GLY A 195 -1.60 14.88 -16.22
CA GLY A 195 -1.20 16.27 -15.96
C GLY A 195 -0.19 16.39 -14.81
N PHE A 196 -0.41 15.69 -13.70
CA PHE A 196 0.53 15.64 -12.58
C PHE A 196 1.87 14.99 -12.95
N GLN A 197 1.90 14.02 -13.89
CA GLN A 197 3.15 13.41 -14.35
C GLN A 197 4.04 14.36 -15.18
N VAL A 198 3.47 15.41 -15.77
CA VAL A 198 4.23 16.44 -16.49
C VAL A 198 4.97 17.37 -15.51
N LEU A 199 4.50 17.47 -14.26
CA LEU A 199 5.09 18.34 -13.25
C LEU A 199 6.37 17.72 -12.68
N ASN A 200 7.51 18.40 -12.84
CA ASN A 200 8.77 17.98 -12.22
C ASN A 200 8.82 18.39 -10.74
N LEU A 201 8.16 17.60 -9.88
CA LEU A 201 8.01 17.88 -8.46
C LEU A 201 9.27 17.50 -7.66
N LYS A 202 9.68 18.40 -6.75
CA LYS A 202 10.77 18.16 -5.79
C LYS A 202 10.32 17.16 -4.72
N ASN A 203 11.26 16.63 -3.94
CA ASN A 203 10.96 15.72 -2.83
C ASN A 203 10.34 16.46 -1.63
N ASP A 204 9.05 16.78 -1.72
CA ASP A 204 8.30 17.51 -0.71
C ASP A 204 6.92 16.85 -0.44
N ILE A 205 6.05 17.55 0.31
CA ILE A 205 4.71 17.09 0.64
C ILE A 205 3.83 16.90 -0.60
N LEU A 206 3.99 17.74 -1.62
CA LEU A 206 3.20 17.69 -2.85
C LEU A 206 3.53 16.42 -3.62
N ARG A 207 4.82 16.06 -3.77
CA ARG A 207 5.21 14.78 -4.40
C ARG A 207 4.65 13.57 -3.65
N LYS A 208 4.75 13.54 -2.32
CA LYS A 208 4.18 12.45 -1.50
C LYS A 208 2.67 12.31 -1.70
N ARG A 209 1.95 13.43 -1.84
CA ARG A 209 0.51 13.44 -2.10
C ARG A 209 0.19 13.03 -3.54
N VAL A 210 1.00 13.42 -4.53
CA VAL A 210 0.84 12.97 -5.93
C VAL A 210 1.02 11.45 -6.06
N ASP A 211 1.95 10.86 -5.31
CA ASP A 211 2.12 9.40 -5.29
C ASP A 211 0.86 8.65 -4.81
N SER A 212 -0.05 9.31 -4.10
CA SER A 212 -1.33 8.71 -3.68
C SER A 212 -2.35 8.61 -4.83
N ILE A 213 -2.24 9.44 -5.87
CA ILE A 213 -3.15 9.47 -7.02
C ILE A 213 -3.18 8.11 -7.73
N LYS A 214 -2.05 7.38 -7.76
CA LYS A 214 -1.99 6.04 -8.37
C LYS A 214 -3.00 5.05 -7.77
N TYR A 215 -3.32 5.19 -6.49
CA TYR A 215 -4.32 4.35 -5.82
C TYR A 215 -5.74 4.73 -6.23
N ALA A 216 -6.01 6.04 -6.38
CA ALA A 216 -7.28 6.53 -6.90
C ALA A 216 -7.48 6.08 -8.36
N VAL A 217 -6.45 6.19 -9.22
CA VAL A 217 -6.46 5.70 -10.61
C VAL A 217 -6.78 4.21 -10.65
N LYS A 218 -6.04 3.38 -9.91
CA LYS A 218 -6.29 1.94 -9.85
C LYS A 218 -7.73 1.64 -9.43
N LYS A 219 -8.23 2.32 -8.39
CA LYS A 219 -9.57 2.11 -7.88
C LYS A 219 -10.66 2.41 -8.92
N VAL A 220 -10.54 3.51 -9.66
CA VAL A 220 -11.54 3.84 -10.70
C VAL A 220 -11.38 3.00 -11.97
N GLU A 221 -10.19 2.46 -12.23
CA GLU A 221 -9.97 1.46 -13.28
C GLU A 221 -10.64 0.14 -12.95
N ASP A 222 -10.48 -0.35 -11.71
CA ASP A 222 -11.13 -1.57 -11.23
C ASP A 222 -12.66 -1.45 -11.33
N VAL A 223 -13.23 -0.28 -10.98
CA VAL A 223 -14.68 -0.01 -11.12
C VAL A 223 -15.12 -0.08 -12.59
N VAL A 224 -14.44 0.61 -13.50
CA VAL A 224 -14.80 0.61 -14.93
C VAL A 224 -14.60 -0.78 -15.55
N TYR A 225 -13.56 -1.50 -15.14
CA TYR A 225 -13.32 -2.88 -15.54
C TYR A 225 -14.46 -3.81 -15.12
N ASP A 226 -14.93 -3.70 -13.87
CA ASP A 226 -16.06 -4.49 -13.37
C ASP A 226 -17.36 -4.19 -14.12
N LEU A 227 -17.62 -2.92 -14.45
CA LEU A 227 -18.76 -2.51 -15.26
C LEU A 227 -18.68 -3.11 -16.67
N SER A 228 -17.50 -3.05 -17.30
CA SER A 228 -17.25 -3.62 -18.64
C SER A 228 -17.42 -5.13 -18.65
N LEU A 229 -16.86 -5.83 -17.65
CA LEU A 229 -16.97 -7.28 -17.52
C LEU A 229 -18.42 -7.76 -17.41
N ARG A 230 -19.29 -6.94 -16.80
CA ARG A 230 -20.72 -7.20 -16.64
C ARG A 230 -21.58 -6.69 -17.79
N ASN A 231 -20.97 -6.14 -18.85
CA ASN A 231 -21.66 -5.49 -19.98
C ASN A 231 -22.60 -4.35 -19.57
N LEU A 232 -22.27 -3.64 -18.48
CA LEU A 232 -23.06 -2.50 -17.98
C LEU A 232 -22.66 -1.16 -18.61
N ILE A 233 -21.58 -1.16 -19.40
CA ILE A 233 -21.13 -0.03 -20.23
C ILE A 233 -20.75 -0.55 -21.63
N PRO A 234 -20.91 0.27 -22.70
CA PRO A 234 -20.51 -0.13 -24.03
C PRO A 234 -19.00 -0.43 -24.10
N ALA A 235 -18.62 -1.51 -24.77
CA ALA A 235 -17.21 -1.78 -25.04
C ALA A 235 -16.60 -0.59 -25.82
N PRO A 236 -15.38 -0.11 -25.46
CA PRO A 236 -14.74 0.98 -26.18
C PRO A 236 -14.54 0.57 -27.65
N GLY A 237 -15.36 1.11 -28.56
CA GLY A 237 -15.30 0.81 -30.00
C GLY A 237 -16.62 0.45 -30.69
N ALA A 238 -17.77 0.42 -30.02
CA ALA A 238 -19.07 0.09 -30.64
C ALA A 238 -19.70 1.22 -31.49
N GLN A 239 -18.91 1.97 -32.26
CA GLN A 239 -19.40 2.76 -33.40
C GLN A 239 -18.50 2.51 -34.62
N LYS A 240 -19.09 1.88 -35.63
CA LYS A 240 -18.56 1.50 -36.96
C LYS A 240 -17.52 0.37 -36.98
N ALA A 241 -17.95 -0.86 -37.27
CA ALA A 241 -17.46 -1.64 -38.41
C ALA A 241 -18.18 -2.99 -38.56
N THR A 242 -18.56 -3.25 -39.80
CA THR A 242 -18.99 -4.49 -40.44
C THR A 242 -18.10 -5.69 -40.13
N THR A 243 -18.73 -6.86 -40.01
CA THR A 243 -18.23 -8.22 -40.22
C THR A 243 -16.72 -8.37 -40.43
N THR A 244 -15.98 -8.80 -39.41
CA THR A 244 -14.82 -9.69 -39.61
C THR A 244 -14.58 -10.50 -38.33
N THR A 245 -14.64 -11.81 -38.45
CA THR A 245 -14.10 -12.77 -37.49
C THR A 245 -12.62 -12.45 -37.24
N THR A 246 -12.26 -12.14 -36.00
CA THR A 246 -10.85 -12.18 -35.60
C THR A 246 -10.72 -12.58 -34.14
N THR A 247 -9.93 -13.62 -33.95
CA THR A 247 -9.61 -14.33 -32.73
C THR A 247 -9.02 -13.43 -31.65
N THR A 248 -9.57 -13.60 -30.45
CA THR A 248 -9.17 -13.09 -29.14
C THR A 248 -7.67 -13.26 -28.86
N PRO A 249 -6.93 -12.24 -28.40
CA PRO A 249 -5.75 -12.46 -27.57
C PRO A 249 -6.20 -12.77 -26.12
N PRO A 250 -5.61 -13.76 -25.43
CA PRO A 250 -6.09 -14.16 -24.11
C PRO A 250 -5.77 -13.07 -23.07
N LYS A 251 -6.80 -12.71 -22.31
CA LYS A 251 -6.75 -11.97 -21.04
C LYS A 251 -5.73 -12.63 -20.08
N PRO A 252 -4.92 -11.90 -19.31
CA PRO A 252 -4.13 -12.53 -18.25
C PRO A 252 -5.11 -13.15 -17.26
N ALA A 253 -5.06 -14.48 -17.14
CA ALA A 253 -5.81 -15.21 -16.15
C ALA A 253 -5.46 -14.63 -14.77
N THR A 254 -6.46 -14.24 -13.98
CA THR A 254 -6.25 -13.94 -12.56
C THR A 254 -5.65 -15.19 -11.94
N THR A 255 -4.38 -15.14 -11.54
CA THR A 255 -3.68 -16.29 -10.95
C THR A 255 -4.37 -16.63 -9.63
N VAL A 256 -5.14 -17.72 -9.60
CA VAL A 256 -5.77 -18.22 -8.37
C VAL A 256 -4.84 -19.25 -7.75
N LEU A 257 -4.30 -18.95 -6.58
CA LEU A 257 -3.49 -19.91 -5.81
C LEU A 257 -4.39 -20.85 -5.00
N HIS A 258 -4.03 -22.13 -5.02
CA HIS A 258 -4.63 -23.17 -4.20
C HIS A 258 -3.74 -23.49 -2.99
N PRO A 259 -4.32 -23.92 -1.85
CA PRO A 259 -3.54 -24.27 -0.67
C PRO A 259 -2.62 -25.44 -0.98
N ILE A 260 -1.35 -25.35 -0.55
CA ILE A 260 -0.35 -26.37 -0.84
C ILE A 260 -0.58 -27.60 0.03
N GLN A 261 -0.79 -28.75 -0.62
CA GLN A 261 -0.96 -30.02 0.09
C GLN A 261 0.40 -30.68 0.35
N THR A 262 0.60 -31.12 1.59
CA THR A 262 1.74 -31.94 1.96
C THR A 262 1.61 -33.35 1.38
N LYS A 263 2.72 -33.94 0.94
CA LYS A 263 2.76 -35.32 0.47
C LYS A 263 2.23 -36.26 1.56
N GLN A 264 1.37 -37.21 1.17
CA GLN A 264 0.70 -38.13 2.11
C GLN A 264 1.55 -39.36 2.49
N THR A 265 2.85 -39.36 2.19
CA THR A 265 3.73 -40.48 2.55
C THR A 265 4.00 -40.46 4.06
N PRO A 266 4.18 -41.63 4.71
CA PRO A 266 4.49 -41.69 6.14
C PRO A 266 5.72 -40.87 6.52
N LEU A 267 6.75 -40.88 5.67
CA LEU A 267 7.96 -40.08 5.85
C LEU A 267 7.69 -38.57 5.79
N ALA A 268 6.88 -38.11 4.84
CA ALA A 268 6.51 -36.70 4.69
C ALA A 268 5.66 -36.20 5.87
N GLN A 269 4.69 -37.00 6.34
CA GLN A 269 3.87 -36.62 7.49
C GLN A 269 4.70 -36.58 8.79
N THR A 270 5.63 -37.52 8.98
CA THR A 270 6.56 -37.46 10.11
C THR A 270 7.47 -36.23 10.02
N ALA A 271 8.05 -35.95 8.84
CA ALA A 271 8.92 -34.79 8.64
C ALA A 271 8.17 -33.46 8.82
N ARG A 272 6.91 -33.38 8.39
CA ARG A 272 6.01 -32.23 8.59
C ARG A 272 5.86 -31.85 10.06
N HIS A 273 5.64 -32.84 10.94
CA HIS A 273 5.47 -32.61 12.38
C HIS A 273 6.80 -32.52 13.13
N ALA A 274 7.85 -33.18 12.65
CA ALA A 274 9.18 -33.12 13.25
C ALA A 274 9.85 -31.76 13.03
N LEU A 275 9.68 -31.12 11.86
CA LEU A 275 10.39 -29.90 11.52
C LEU A 275 10.17 -28.75 12.54
N PRO A 276 8.93 -28.43 12.97
CA PRO A 276 8.73 -27.38 13.98
C PRO A 276 9.46 -27.67 15.29
N ALA A 277 9.44 -28.93 15.75
CA ALA A 277 10.15 -29.34 16.96
C ALA A 277 11.67 -29.27 16.79
N LEU A 278 12.20 -29.65 15.63
CA LEU A 278 13.63 -29.58 15.31
C LEU A 278 14.13 -28.13 15.22
N LEU A 279 13.37 -27.23 14.59
CA LEU A 279 13.69 -25.81 14.50
C LEU A 279 13.60 -25.12 15.88
N ALA A 280 12.56 -25.43 16.66
CA ALA A 280 12.42 -24.93 18.03
C ALA A 280 13.56 -25.43 18.93
N GLY A 281 13.88 -26.72 18.86
CA GLY A 281 14.97 -27.33 19.62
C GLY A 281 16.32 -26.77 19.23
N LEU A 282 16.60 -26.62 17.93
CA LEU A 282 17.83 -25.98 17.43
C LEU A 282 17.96 -24.55 17.97
N PHE A 283 16.91 -23.75 17.86
CA PHE A 283 16.92 -22.36 18.35
C PHE A 283 17.11 -22.31 19.87
N ALA A 284 16.40 -23.15 20.63
CA ALA A 284 16.51 -23.20 22.09
C ALA A 284 17.90 -23.62 22.57
N VAL A 285 18.51 -24.63 21.94
CA VAL A 285 19.87 -25.09 22.28
C VAL A 285 20.91 -24.03 21.97
N ARG A 286 20.76 -23.30 20.86
CA ARG A 286 21.69 -22.24 20.45
C ARG A 286 21.37 -20.88 21.04
N PHE A 287 20.29 -20.73 21.81
CA PHE A 287 19.85 -19.43 22.35
C PHE A 287 20.91 -18.75 23.21
N ARG A 288 21.56 -19.49 24.12
CA ARG A 288 22.64 -18.93 24.96
C ARG A 288 23.84 -18.45 24.12
N ALA A 289 24.20 -19.20 23.08
CA ALA A 289 25.26 -18.82 22.17
C ALA A 289 24.85 -17.61 21.30
N LEU A 290 23.58 -17.53 20.91
CA LEU A 290 23.02 -16.40 20.17
C LEU A 290 23.05 -15.11 20.98
N VAL A 291 22.81 -15.18 22.30
CA VAL A 291 22.93 -14.03 23.21
C VAL A 291 24.38 -13.61 23.38
N ALA A 292 25.29 -14.58 23.57
CA ALA A 292 26.71 -14.29 23.84
C ALA A 292 27.49 -13.80 22.60
N ASP A 293 27.27 -14.41 21.44
CA ASP A 293 27.91 -14.05 20.18
C ASP A 293 26.93 -14.27 19.00
N PRO A 294 26.12 -13.25 18.68
CA PRO A 294 25.08 -13.38 17.68
C PRO A 294 25.60 -13.66 16.27
N VAL A 295 26.63 -12.94 15.81
CA VAL A 295 27.13 -13.03 14.43
C VAL A 295 27.72 -14.41 14.15
N SER A 296 28.56 -14.91 15.04
CA SER A 296 29.16 -16.23 14.89
C SER A 296 28.09 -17.32 14.94
N THR A 297 27.18 -17.26 15.92
CA THR A 297 26.13 -18.26 16.08
C THR A 297 25.18 -18.30 14.88
N MET A 298 24.76 -17.13 14.38
CA MET A 298 23.90 -16.97 13.21
C MET A 298 24.56 -17.51 11.95
N THR A 299 25.84 -17.19 11.71
CA THR A 299 26.54 -17.58 10.48
C THR A 299 26.93 -19.05 10.47
N THR A 300 27.51 -19.54 11.56
CA THR A 300 28.16 -20.86 11.60
C THR A 300 27.20 -22.00 11.90
N THR A 301 26.14 -21.73 12.68
CA THR A 301 25.25 -22.80 13.18
C THR A 301 23.79 -22.62 12.80
N LEU A 302 23.17 -21.47 13.11
CA LEU A 302 21.73 -21.32 12.89
C LEU A 302 21.37 -21.28 11.40
N LEU A 303 22.03 -20.44 10.60
CA LEU A 303 21.69 -20.30 9.18
C LEU A 303 21.88 -21.59 8.36
N PRO A 304 23.04 -22.29 8.42
CA PRO A 304 23.22 -23.51 7.63
C PRO A 304 22.31 -24.65 8.08
N LEU A 305 22.08 -24.82 9.39
CA LEU A 305 21.21 -25.88 9.90
C LEU A 305 19.73 -25.59 9.60
N THR A 306 19.29 -24.33 9.70
CA THR A 306 17.93 -23.97 9.29
C THR A 306 17.72 -24.14 7.80
N ALA A 307 18.69 -23.73 6.96
CA ALA A 307 18.63 -23.98 5.53
C ALA A 307 18.55 -25.49 5.21
N ALA A 308 19.38 -26.31 5.87
CA ALA A 308 19.36 -27.77 5.68
C ALA A 308 18.01 -28.38 6.08
N LEU A 309 17.46 -27.96 7.24
CA LEU A 309 16.15 -28.42 7.71
C LEU A 309 15.01 -28.00 6.77
N GLN A 310 15.04 -26.77 6.26
CA GLN A 310 14.07 -26.27 5.30
C GLN A 310 14.17 -27.01 3.96
N VAL A 311 15.38 -27.23 3.44
CA VAL A 311 15.62 -28.00 2.21
C VAL A 311 15.12 -29.44 2.36
N ALA A 312 15.43 -30.10 3.48
CA ALA A 312 14.94 -31.45 3.77
C ALA A 312 13.41 -31.48 3.80
N TYR A 313 12.76 -30.52 4.48
CA TYR A 313 11.31 -30.41 4.50
C TYR A 313 10.72 -30.18 3.09
N ALA A 314 11.29 -29.26 2.30
CA ALA A 314 10.79 -28.96 0.96
C ALA A 314 10.84 -30.19 0.06
N ILE A 315 11.97 -30.91 0.02
CA ILE A 315 12.13 -32.13 -0.79
C ILE A 315 11.17 -33.23 -0.33
N LEU A 316 11.07 -33.47 0.98
CA LEU A 316 10.29 -34.56 1.54
C LEU A 316 8.78 -34.31 1.52
N CYS A 317 8.34 -33.07 1.75
CA CYS A 317 6.94 -32.76 2.06
C CYS A 317 6.23 -31.97 0.97
N LEU A 318 6.95 -31.16 0.18
CA LEU A 318 6.37 -30.26 -0.81
C LEU A 318 6.57 -30.78 -2.24
N THR A 319 5.67 -30.39 -3.13
CA THR A 319 5.80 -30.62 -4.58
C THR A 319 6.35 -29.36 -5.25
N PRO A 320 7.48 -29.42 -5.95
CA PRO A 320 8.01 -28.25 -6.64
C PRO A 320 7.06 -27.80 -7.75
N GLY A 321 6.78 -26.49 -7.81
CA GLY A 321 6.01 -25.87 -8.90
C GLY A 321 4.49 -26.12 -8.92
N SER A 322 3.86 -26.57 -7.83
CA SER A 322 2.40 -26.79 -7.78
C SER A 322 1.54 -25.50 -7.78
N GLY A 323 2.16 -24.33 -7.80
CA GLY A 323 1.48 -23.02 -7.75
C GLY A 323 1.02 -22.46 -9.10
N GLY A 324 1.33 -23.08 -10.23
CA GLY A 324 0.93 -22.64 -11.57
C GLY A 324 -0.07 -23.61 -12.21
N GLY A 325 -1.25 -23.13 -12.59
CA GLY A 325 -2.40 -23.92 -13.02
C GLY A 325 -2.10 -25.08 -13.99
N GLY A 326 -2.43 -26.29 -13.53
CA GLY A 326 -2.47 -27.52 -14.34
C GLY A 326 -2.99 -28.67 -13.48
N GLY A 327 -4.20 -29.14 -13.80
CA GLY A 327 -4.96 -30.09 -12.97
C GLY A 327 -4.22 -31.38 -12.63
N GLY A 328 -4.30 -31.77 -11.35
CA GLY A 328 -3.85 -33.05 -10.82
C GLY A 328 -4.81 -33.54 -9.75
N SER A 329 -5.92 -34.12 -10.19
CA SER A 329 -6.94 -34.81 -9.39
C SER A 329 -6.31 -35.78 -8.38
N GLY A 330 -6.55 -35.55 -7.09
CA GLY A 330 -6.54 -36.61 -6.09
C GLY A 330 -7.74 -37.52 -6.32
N SER A 331 -7.58 -38.58 -7.10
CA SER A 331 -8.62 -39.58 -7.30
C SER A 331 -8.68 -40.52 -6.09
N GLN A 332 -9.69 -40.34 -5.24
CA GLN A 332 -10.24 -41.43 -4.43
C GLN A 332 -11.48 -41.98 -5.12
N GLY A 333 -11.45 -43.28 -5.44
CA GLY A 333 -12.62 -44.14 -5.59
C GLY A 333 -13.43 -44.03 -6.89
N THR A 334 -13.20 -44.94 -7.84
CA THR A 334 -14.18 -45.98 -8.24
C THR A 334 -13.60 -46.86 -9.34
N ALA A 335 -13.68 -48.17 -9.13
CA ALA A 335 -13.13 -49.19 -10.01
C ALA A 335 -13.81 -49.20 -11.38
N ARG A 336 -13.02 -49.17 -12.46
CA ARG A 336 -13.44 -49.65 -13.78
C ARG A 336 -12.32 -50.50 -14.40
N LYS A 337 -12.70 -51.72 -14.80
CA LYS A 337 -11.83 -52.82 -15.27
C LYS A 337 -10.88 -52.38 -16.42
N PRO A 338 -9.65 -52.91 -16.50
CA PRO A 338 -8.76 -52.60 -17.61
C PRO A 338 -9.13 -53.44 -18.85
N ALA A 339 -9.19 -52.77 -20.00
CA ALA A 339 -9.25 -53.43 -21.31
C ALA A 339 -7.89 -54.03 -21.69
N ARG A 340 -7.90 -55.21 -22.32
CA ARG A 340 -6.69 -55.92 -22.79
C ARG A 340 -5.91 -55.12 -23.84
N PRO A 341 -4.56 -55.12 -23.80
CA PRO A 341 -3.75 -54.47 -24.83
C PRO A 341 -3.68 -55.31 -26.11
N ARG A 342 -3.54 -54.64 -27.27
CA ARG A 342 -3.30 -55.25 -28.58
C ARG A 342 -1.84 -55.75 -28.68
N PRO A 343 -1.55 -56.83 -29.42
CA PRO A 343 -0.21 -57.42 -29.49
C PRO A 343 0.66 -56.66 -30.51
N GLY A 344 1.82 -56.14 -30.11
CA GLY A 344 2.78 -55.60 -31.09
C GLY A 344 3.84 -54.59 -30.61
N GLU A 345 3.82 -54.09 -29.38
CA GLU A 345 4.89 -53.23 -28.87
C GLU A 345 5.66 -53.91 -27.74
N GLY A 346 6.95 -54.11 -27.98
CA GLY A 346 7.87 -54.77 -27.05
C GLY A 346 7.89 -54.09 -25.69
N SER A 347 7.82 -54.90 -24.64
CA SER A 347 7.87 -54.45 -23.25
C SER A 347 9.24 -53.82 -22.95
N LYS A 348 9.36 -52.51 -23.11
CA LYS A 348 10.40 -51.74 -22.42
C LYS A 348 9.99 -51.66 -20.96
N LYS A 349 10.60 -52.52 -20.14
CA LYS A 349 10.58 -52.45 -18.67
C LYS A 349 10.70 -50.99 -18.23
N ARG A 350 9.61 -50.39 -17.75
CA ARG A 350 9.64 -49.17 -16.91
C ARG A 350 10.24 -49.56 -15.56
N GLY A 351 11.54 -49.71 -15.51
CA GLY A 351 12.32 -49.74 -14.29
C GLY A 351 12.84 -48.34 -13.99
N GLY A 352 12.56 -47.81 -12.79
CA GLY A 352 13.38 -46.75 -12.18
C GLY A 352 12.90 -45.30 -12.32
N GLY A 353 11.68 -44.94 -11.91
CA GLY A 353 11.21 -43.55 -11.88
C GLY A 353 11.52 -42.74 -10.59
N GLY A 354 12.24 -43.32 -9.62
CA GLY A 354 12.49 -42.66 -8.32
C GLY A 354 13.65 -41.65 -8.33
N GLY A 355 14.71 -41.90 -9.10
CA GLY A 355 15.92 -41.06 -9.11
C GLY A 355 15.73 -39.74 -9.87
N GLU A 356 14.94 -39.75 -10.94
CA GLU A 356 14.73 -38.57 -11.79
C GLU A 356 13.91 -37.48 -11.07
N GLY A 357 12.88 -37.88 -10.31
CA GLY A 357 12.08 -36.96 -9.48
C GLY A 357 12.83 -36.39 -8.28
N LEU A 358 13.72 -37.17 -7.65
CA LEU A 358 14.54 -36.69 -6.54
C LEU A 358 15.58 -35.67 -7.04
N ASN A 359 16.24 -35.93 -8.16
CA ASN A 359 17.22 -35.00 -8.74
C ASN A 359 16.57 -33.66 -9.11
N ALA A 360 15.35 -33.68 -9.68
CA ALA A 360 14.59 -32.47 -9.97
C ALA A 360 14.18 -31.70 -8.70
N ALA A 361 13.77 -32.39 -7.65
CA ALA A 361 13.42 -31.78 -6.36
C ALA A 361 14.65 -31.15 -5.68
N VAL A 362 15.81 -31.81 -5.74
CA VAL A 362 17.09 -31.28 -5.24
C VAL A 362 17.49 -30.05 -6.04
N ALA A 363 17.49 -30.09 -7.37
CA ALA A 363 17.82 -28.95 -8.21
C ALA A 363 16.90 -27.74 -7.94
N THR A 364 15.59 -27.97 -7.82
CA THR A 364 14.62 -26.91 -7.49
C THR A 364 14.85 -26.34 -6.09
N SER A 365 15.23 -27.16 -5.12
CA SER A 365 15.55 -26.68 -3.76
C SER A 365 16.80 -25.81 -3.75
N LEU A 366 17.85 -26.18 -4.49
CA LEU A 366 19.06 -25.37 -4.59
C LEU A 366 18.78 -24.03 -5.27
N LEU A 367 18.05 -24.05 -6.39
CA LEU A 367 17.66 -22.84 -7.10
C LEU A 367 16.82 -21.91 -6.21
N SER A 368 15.82 -22.47 -5.51
CA SER A 368 14.94 -21.69 -4.62
C SER A 368 15.70 -21.09 -3.44
N LEU A 369 16.66 -21.83 -2.88
CA LEU A 369 17.51 -21.34 -1.79
C LEU A 369 18.42 -20.20 -2.26
N ILE A 370 19.03 -20.34 -3.44
CA ILE A 370 19.86 -19.28 -4.04
C ILE A 370 19.01 -18.03 -4.28
N ILE A 371 17.85 -18.15 -4.91
CA ILE A 371 16.95 -17.01 -5.17
C ILE A 371 16.53 -16.35 -3.86
N SER A 372 16.18 -17.13 -2.84
CA SER A 372 15.80 -16.60 -1.52
C SER A 372 16.95 -15.79 -0.89
N LEU A 373 18.17 -16.33 -0.92
CA LEU A 373 19.34 -15.64 -0.38
C LEU A 373 19.70 -14.38 -1.18
N LEU A 374 19.46 -14.36 -2.50
CA LEU A 374 19.62 -13.15 -3.32
C LEU A 374 18.64 -12.02 -2.95
N VAL A 375 17.52 -12.32 -2.28
CA VAL A 375 16.59 -11.32 -1.77
C VAL A 375 17.08 -10.68 -0.46
N THR A 376 18.08 -11.27 0.21
CA THR A 376 18.63 -10.78 1.49
C THR A 376 19.02 -9.30 1.50
N PRO A 377 19.71 -8.73 0.49
CA PRO A 377 20.06 -7.30 0.49
C PRO A 377 18.82 -6.38 0.48
N PHE A 378 17.75 -6.79 -0.21
CA PHE A 378 16.49 -6.03 -0.24
C PHE A 378 15.76 -6.10 1.11
N LEU A 379 15.77 -7.28 1.76
CA LEU A 379 15.26 -7.43 3.12
C LEU A 379 16.08 -6.65 4.14
N TYR A 380 17.41 -6.63 4.01
CA TYR A 380 18.31 -5.82 4.82
C TYR A 380 17.95 -4.33 4.71
N ALA A 381 17.83 -3.81 3.48
CA ALA A 381 17.42 -2.42 3.26
C ALA A 381 16.04 -2.13 3.86
N THR A 382 15.09 -3.06 3.71
CA THR A 382 13.75 -2.94 4.32
C THR A 382 13.84 -2.87 5.84
N MET A 383 14.58 -3.77 6.50
CA MET A 383 14.76 -3.76 7.95
C MET A 383 15.39 -2.45 8.44
N VAL A 384 16.38 -1.91 7.71
CA VAL A 384 16.99 -0.61 8.02
C VAL A 384 15.97 0.53 7.92
N LEU A 385 15.12 0.53 6.90
CA LEU A 385 14.04 1.52 6.76
C LEU A 385 13.01 1.44 7.90
N PHE A 386 12.81 0.26 8.47
CA PHE A 386 11.97 0.03 9.66
C PHE A 386 12.72 0.24 10.99
N GLY A 387 13.93 0.83 10.97
CA GLY A 387 14.66 1.25 12.16
C GLY A 387 15.76 0.31 12.63
N ALA A 388 16.14 -0.72 11.86
CA ALA A 388 17.28 -1.55 12.19
C ALA A 388 18.61 -0.77 12.07
N PRO A 389 19.62 -1.06 12.93
CA PRO A 389 20.89 -0.34 12.87
C PRO A 389 21.66 -0.65 11.57
N PHE A 390 21.99 0.41 10.82
CA PHE A 390 22.79 0.33 9.59
C PHE A 390 24.30 0.41 9.86
N LEU A 391 24.75 1.39 10.66
CA LEU A 391 26.16 1.74 10.83
C LEU A 391 26.90 0.90 11.88
N THR A 392 26.22 0.47 12.94
CA THR A 392 26.86 -0.19 14.10
C THR A 392 26.69 -1.70 14.11
N HIS A 393 25.60 -2.23 13.55
CA HIS A 393 25.26 -3.65 13.58
C HIS A 393 24.93 -4.22 12.18
N GLY A 394 25.66 -3.78 11.15
CA GLY A 394 25.41 -4.20 9.76
C GLY A 394 25.39 -5.72 9.56
N ALA A 395 26.37 -6.45 10.11
CA ALA A 395 26.43 -7.91 10.02
C ALA A 395 25.24 -8.60 10.70
N HIS A 396 24.83 -8.11 11.87
CA HIS A 396 23.68 -8.62 12.61
C HIS A 396 22.38 -8.49 11.81
N THR A 397 22.14 -7.29 11.27
CA THR A 397 20.95 -6.99 10.47
C THR A 397 20.95 -7.80 9.18
N PHE A 398 22.09 -7.92 8.50
CA PHE A 398 22.21 -8.70 7.27
C PHE A 398 21.95 -10.19 7.50
N LEU A 399 22.53 -10.77 8.56
CA LEU A 399 22.28 -12.16 8.92
C LEU A 399 20.85 -12.39 9.39
N CYS A 400 20.21 -11.41 10.04
CA CYS A 400 18.80 -11.51 10.42
C CYS A 400 17.90 -11.54 9.19
N ALA A 401 18.17 -10.66 8.21
CA ALA A 401 17.52 -10.68 6.91
C ALA A 401 17.72 -12.01 6.17
N ALA A 402 18.91 -12.62 6.25
CA ALA A 402 19.20 -13.92 5.65
C ALA A 402 18.36 -15.05 6.28
N HIS A 403 18.18 -15.03 7.60
CA HIS A 403 17.31 -15.99 8.29
C HIS A 403 15.84 -15.80 7.91
N LEU A 404 15.39 -14.55 7.76
CA LEU A 404 14.04 -14.26 7.29
C LEU A 404 13.83 -14.81 5.86
N ALA A 405 14.82 -14.62 4.98
CA ALA A 405 14.77 -15.17 3.63
C ALA A 405 14.67 -16.71 3.62
N VAL A 406 15.50 -17.40 4.41
CA VAL A 406 15.51 -18.87 4.49
C VAL A 406 14.26 -19.44 5.16
N LEU A 407 13.73 -18.80 6.21
CA LEU A 407 12.54 -19.31 6.88
C LEU A 407 11.27 -19.01 6.09
N VAL A 408 11.10 -17.78 5.59
CA VAL A 408 9.81 -17.34 5.03
C VAL A 408 9.75 -17.40 3.50
N LEU A 409 10.81 -16.98 2.81
CA LEU A 409 10.77 -16.89 1.34
C LEU A 409 11.11 -18.22 0.66
N PHE A 410 12.06 -18.99 1.19
CA PHE A 410 12.48 -20.25 0.58
C PHE A 410 11.34 -21.25 0.34
N PRO A 411 10.45 -21.55 1.31
CA PRO A 411 9.34 -22.47 1.07
C PRO A 411 8.39 -21.96 -0.02
N LEU A 412 8.19 -20.63 -0.11
CA LEU A 412 7.34 -20.01 -1.13
C LEU A 412 7.98 -20.07 -2.52
N PHE A 413 9.28 -19.76 -2.65
CA PHE A 413 10.01 -19.91 -3.90
C PHE A 413 10.04 -21.38 -4.37
N TYR A 414 10.14 -22.34 -3.45
CA TYR A 414 10.13 -23.75 -3.81
C TYR A 414 8.80 -24.19 -4.46
N VAL A 415 7.68 -23.67 -3.97
CA VAL A 415 6.35 -24.12 -4.42
C VAL A 415 5.81 -23.27 -5.57
N HIS A 416 6.02 -21.95 -5.54
CA HIS A 416 5.50 -21.02 -6.54
C HIS A 416 6.52 -20.66 -7.62
N GLY A 417 7.79 -20.98 -7.43
CA GLY A 417 8.86 -20.54 -8.33
C GLY A 417 9.00 -19.02 -8.35
N ALA A 418 9.47 -18.49 -9.47
CA ALA A 418 9.55 -17.04 -9.73
C ALA A 418 8.35 -16.54 -10.58
N ASP A 419 7.16 -17.11 -10.37
CA ASP A 419 5.94 -16.70 -11.10
C ASP A 419 5.40 -15.35 -10.59
N GLY A 420 5.40 -14.32 -11.43
CA GLY A 420 4.99 -12.98 -11.04
C GLY A 420 3.53 -12.90 -10.57
N GLY A 421 2.64 -13.72 -11.13
CA GLY A 421 1.23 -13.78 -10.72
C GLY A 421 1.06 -14.35 -9.32
N ALA A 422 1.74 -15.46 -9.02
CA ALA A 422 1.77 -16.06 -7.69
C ALA A 422 2.34 -15.10 -6.64
N TRP A 423 3.47 -14.43 -6.95
CA TRP A 423 4.08 -13.46 -6.05
C TRP A 423 3.22 -12.21 -5.82
N ALA A 424 2.44 -11.77 -6.82
CA ALA A 424 1.47 -10.69 -6.64
C ALA A 424 0.35 -11.08 -5.67
N VAL A 425 -0.15 -12.32 -5.73
CA VAL A 425 -1.17 -12.83 -4.81
C VAL A 425 -0.62 -13.00 -3.39
N VAL A 426 0.59 -13.55 -3.26
CA VAL A 426 1.29 -13.70 -1.97
C VAL A 426 1.57 -12.34 -1.33
N GLY A 427 2.13 -11.39 -2.08
CA GLY A 427 2.43 -10.04 -1.60
C GLY A 427 1.18 -9.20 -1.28
N GLY A 428 0.07 -9.49 -1.95
CA GLY A 428 -1.25 -8.91 -1.66
C GLY A 428 -2.01 -9.60 -0.53
N PHE A 429 -1.41 -10.55 0.18
CA PHE A 429 -2.03 -11.37 1.23
C PHE A 429 -3.27 -12.18 0.79
N GLY A 430 -3.47 -12.37 -0.52
CA GLY A 430 -4.62 -13.12 -1.07
C GLY A 430 -4.39 -14.62 -1.21
N ALA A 431 -3.19 -15.11 -0.87
CA ALA A 431 -2.88 -16.53 -0.91
C ALA A 431 -3.64 -17.29 0.19
N PRO A 432 -4.12 -18.52 -0.09
CA PRO A 432 -4.73 -19.33 0.95
C PRO A 432 -3.73 -19.68 2.05
N LEU A 433 -4.21 -19.70 3.29
CA LEU A 433 -3.41 -20.09 4.44
C LEU A 433 -3.06 -21.58 4.38
N ASP A 434 -1.77 -21.85 4.32
CA ASP A 434 -1.16 -23.16 4.45
C ASP A 434 0.14 -23.07 5.27
N GLU A 435 0.95 -24.13 5.33
CA GLU A 435 2.20 -24.14 6.08
C GLU A 435 3.24 -23.15 5.57
N THR A 436 3.26 -22.89 4.26
CA THR A 436 4.24 -22.00 3.62
C THR A 436 3.83 -20.55 3.79
N PHE A 437 2.59 -20.20 3.41
CA PHE A 437 2.08 -18.85 3.51
C PHE A 437 1.80 -18.45 4.97
N GLY A 438 1.23 -19.35 5.78
CA GLY A 438 1.05 -19.14 7.22
C GLY A 438 2.38 -18.99 7.95
N GLY A 439 3.40 -19.79 7.58
CA GLY A 439 4.76 -19.63 8.07
C GLY A 439 5.33 -18.25 7.73
N MET A 440 5.09 -17.73 6.52
CA MET A 440 5.49 -16.36 6.18
C MET A 440 4.81 -15.32 7.05
N VAL A 441 3.48 -15.31 7.07
CA VAL A 441 2.72 -14.30 7.81
C VAL A 441 3.13 -14.32 9.28
N GLY A 442 3.20 -15.50 9.89
CA GLY A 442 3.65 -15.66 11.27
C GLY A 442 5.10 -15.22 11.49
N GLY A 443 6.02 -15.54 10.58
CA GLY A 443 7.43 -15.16 10.69
C GLY A 443 7.66 -13.65 10.59
N VAL A 444 6.98 -12.97 9.65
CA VAL A 444 7.07 -11.52 9.48
C VAL A 444 6.44 -10.78 10.67
N VAL A 445 5.21 -11.16 11.06
CA VAL A 445 4.54 -10.57 12.23
C VAL A 445 5.32 -10.85 13.51
N GLY A 446 5.85 -12.07 13.66
CA GLY A 446 6.68 -12.45 14.79
C GLY A 446 7.96 -11.62 14.87
N ALA A 447 8.69 -11.45 13.76
CA ALA A 447 9.88 -10.60 13.70
C ALA A 447 9.56 -9.14 14.09
N TRP A 448 8.42 -8.61 13.62
CA TRP A 448 7.96 -7.27 13.98
C TRP A 448 7.62 -7.16 15.48
N LEU A 449 6.89 -8.12 16.05
CA LEU A 449 6.60 -8.17 17.49
C LEU A 449 7.87 -8.34 18.32
N GLY A 450 8.89 -9.01 17.78
CA GLY A 450 10.22 -9.12 18.39
C GLY A 450 10.92 -7.77 18.58
N ALA A 451 10.48 -6.70 17.93
CA ALA A 451 11.02 -5.36 18.15
C ALA A 451 10.48 -4.72 19.45
N VAL A 452 9.31 -5.14 19.93
CA VAL A 452 8.62 -4.54 21.10
C VAL A 452 9.45 -4.63 22.40
N PRO A 453 10.18 -5.72 22.70
CA PRO A 453 11.01 -5.76 23.90
C PRO A 453 12.23 -4.83 23.89
N ILE A 454 12.63 -4.28 22.73
CA ILE A 454 13.84 -3.45 22.62
C ILE A 454 13.66 -2.10 23.34
N PRO A 455 12.57 -1.32 23.12
CA PRO A 455 12.37 -0.05 23.83
C PRO A 455 11.96 -0.20 25.30
N LEU A 456 11.59 -1.40 25.75
CA LEU A 456 11.21 -1.66 27.14
C LEU A 456 12.41 -1.73 28.10
N ASP A 457 13.62 -1.87 27.54
CA ASP A 457 14.92 -1.74 28.20
C ASP A 457 14.98 -2.32 29.62
N TRP A 458 14.90 -3.66 29.72
CA TRP A 458 14.96 -4.39 30.99
C TRP A 458 16.42 -4.72 31.40
N ASP A 459 17.41 -4.06 30.79
CA ASP A 459 18.84 -4.28 31.01
C ASP A 459 19.27 -5.76 30.89
N ARG A 460 18.71 -6.49 29.93
CA ARG A 460 19.07 -7.91 29.69
C ARG A 460 19.76 -8.11 28.35
N GLU A 461 20.82 -8.92 28.34
CA GLU A 461 21.59 -9.22 27.13
C GLU A 461 20.76 -9.81 25.98
N TRP A 462 19.67 -10.52 26.29
CA TRP A 462 18.78 -11.08 25.26
C TRP A 462 17.92 -10.02 24.57
N GLN A 463 17.81 -8.80 25.10
CA GLN A 463 17.11 -7.67 24.46
C GLN A 463 17.93 -7.00 23.35
N ASN A 464 19.23 -7.28 23.30
CA ASN A 464 20.12 -6.69 22.30
C ASN A 464 19.74 -7.11 20.87
N TRP A 465 19.91 -6.18 19.93
CA TRP A 465 19.74 -6.46 18.50
C TRP A 465 20.74 -7.51 18.03
N PRO A 466 20.35 -8.57 17.28
CA PRO A 466 19.03 -8.86 16.70
C PRO A 466 18.29 -9.99 17.45
N VAL A 467 18.66 -10.31 18.70
CA VAL A 467 18.26 -11.53 19.41
C VAL A 467 16.74 -11.62 19.58
N THR A 468 16.09 -10.53 19.99
CA THR A 468 14.63 -10.49 20.17
C THR A 468 13.85 -10.66 18.87
N ILE A 469 14.35 -10.07 17.77
CA ILE A 469 13.80 -10.22 16.43
C ILE A 469 13.90 -11.67 15.98
N MET A 470 15.02 -12.33 16.28
CA MET A 470 15.23 -13.74 15.98
C MET A 470 14.27 -14.63 16.79
N CYS A 471 14.04 -14.35 18.07
CA CYS A 471 13.01 -15.03 18.87
C CYS A 471 11.62 -14.89 18.24
N GLY A 472 11.26 -13.67 17.88
CA GLY A 472 10.00 -13.35 17.22
C GLY A 472 9.85 -14.06 15.87
N LEU A 473 10.87 -14.01 15.02
CA LEU A 473 10.89 -14.64 13.71
C LEU A 473 10.70 -16.16 13.81
N TYR A 474 11.49 -16.84 14.63
CA TYR A 474 11.39 -18.29 14.78
C TYR A 474 10.07 -18.69 15.45
N GLY A 475 9.68 -18.04 16.55
CA GLY A 475 8.43 -18.34 17.25
C GLY A 475 7.20 -18.09 16.38
N GLY A 476 7.16 -16.94 15.71
CA GLY A 476 6.10 -16.56 14.79
C GLY A 476 6.02 -17.46 13.56
N TYR A 477 7.15 -17.80 12.94
CA TYR A 477 7.20 -18.74 11.82
C TYR A 477 6.61 -20.10 12.20
N LEU A 478 7.03 -20.65 13.34
CA LEU A 478 6.56 -21.94 13.83
C LEU A 478 5.07 -21.93 14.12
N LEU A 479 4.59 -20.89 14.82
CA LEU A 479 3.18 -20.74 15.14
C LEU A 479 2.33 -20.58 13.88
N GLY A 480 2.70 -19.65 13.00
CA GLY A 480 1.97 -19.37 11.76
C GLY A 480 1.92 -20.58 10.84
N ARG A 481 3.01 -21.33 10.75
CA ARG A 481 3.09 -22.59 10.01
C ARG A 481 2.14 -23.66 10.58
N VAL A 482 2.17 -23.88 11.89
CA VAL A 482 1.31 -24.89 12.53
C VAL A 482 -0.17 -24.52 12.39
N LEU A 483 -0.52 -23.26 12.62
CA LEU A 483 -1.90 -22.77 12.47
C LEU A 483 -2.36 -22.87 11.00
N GLY A 484 -1.53 -22.42 10.05
CA GLY A 484 -1.79 -22.51 8.61
C GLY A 484 -1.96 -23.95 8.11
N GLY A 485 -1.20 -24.89 8.68
CA GLY A 485 -1.31 -26.32 8.34
C GLY A 485 -2.45 -27.08 9.03
N THR A 486 -3.14 -26.47 10.00
CA THR A 486 -4.16 -27.17 10.83
C THR A 486 -5.47 -26.39 10.93
N LEU A 487 -5.53 -25.37 11.77
CA LEU A 487 -6.76 -24.68 12.21
C LEU A 487 -7.34 -23.73 11.15
N VAL A 488 -6.49 -23.10 10.35
CA VAL A 488 -6.91 -22.09 9.35
C VAL A 488 -6.58 -22.51 7.92
N TRP A 489 -6.34 -23.80 7.69
CA TRP A 489 -5.99 -24.33 6.39
C TRP A 489 -7.02 -23.98 5.31
N GLY A 490 -6.54 -23.42 4.21
CA GLY A 490 -7.33 -23.03 3.04
C GLY A 490 -8.16 -21.75 3.19
N LYS A 491 -8.18 -21.11 4.36
CA LYS A 491 -8.84 -19.81 4.55
C LYS A 491 -8.07 -18.70 3.82
N ARG A 492 -8.79 -17.69 3.34
CA ARG A 492 -8.23 -16.48 2.74
C ARG A 492 -8.62 -15.28 3.60
N PHE A 493 -7.77 -14.25 3.60
CA PHE A 493 -8.05 -12.97 4.26
C PHE A 493 -8.84 -12.04 3.35
#